data_AF-S7VQN7-F1
#
_entry.id   AF-S7VQN7-F1
#
_cell.length_a   1.000
_cell.length_b   1.000
_cell.length_c   1.000
_cell.angle_alpha   90.00
_cell.angle_beta   90.00
_cell.angle_gamma   90.00
#
_symmetry.space_group_name_H-M   'P 1'
#
loop_
_entity.id
_entity.type
_entity.pdbx_description
1 polymer ?
#
loop_
_entity_poly.entity_id
_entity_poly.type
_entity_poly.pdbx_seq_one_letter_code
_entity_poly.pdbx_strand_id
1 'polypeptide(L)'
;MKNSFVSTITKTLEPYKLPNNWKWFFWEDIMKSYQQGMIRSNSQLGEGNVEYLKMGDIDIKGTVNLDDLKRTEATSKEIKEFKLNNGDFFDKCEE
;
A
#
# COMPACT_ATOMS: atom_id res chain seq x y z
N MET A 1 -18.75 -9.75 6.69
CA MET A 1 -18.11 -8.42 6.80
C MET A 1 -17.90 -8.14 8.28
N LYS A 2 -16.69 -7.79 8.73
CA LYS A 2 -16.51 -7.29 10.11
C LYS A 2 -17.26 -5.95 10.17
N ASN A 3 -18.41 -5.93 10.84
CA ASN A 3 -19.38 -4.84 10.74
C ASN A 3 -19.08 -3.64 11.66
N SER A 4 -17.90 -3.54 12.24
CA SER A 4 -17.40 -2.30 12.86
C SER A 4 -15.90 -2.38 13.10
N PHE A 5 -15.19 -1.31 12.77
CA PHE A 5 -13.83 -1.08 13.25
C PHE A 5 -13.90 -0.61 14.70
N VAL A 6 -13.01 -1.10 15.56
CA VAL A 6 -12.92 -0.69 16.96
C VAL A 6 -11.60 0.01 17.16
N SER A 7 -11.63 1.29 17.55
CA SER A 7 -10.38 1.99 17.82
C SER A 7 -9.80 1.66 19.19
N THR A 8 -8.49 1.49 19.21
CA THR A 8 -7.70 1.17 20.42
C THR A 8 -6.98 2.39 20.99
N ILE A 9 -7.06 3.54 20.31
CA ILE A 9 -6.47 4.80 20.77
C ILE A 9 -7.07 5.27 22.11
N THR A 10 -6.20 5.74 23.00
CA THR A 10 -6.60 6.30 24.30
C THR A 10 -6.72 7.82 24.23
N LYS A 11 -7.51 8.42 25.14
CA LYS A 11 -7.71 9.88 25.20
C LYS A 11 -6.41 10.70 25.30
N THR A 12 -5.37 10.13 25.90
CA THR A 12 -4.07 10.80 26.06
C THR A 12 -3.26 10.85 24.76
N LEU A 13 -3.61 10.02 23.77
CA LEU A 13 -2.95 9.95 22.46
C LEU A 13 -3.72 10.71 21.37
N GLU A 14 -4.90 11.24 21.68
CA GLU A 14 -5.67 12.06 20.74
C GLU A 14 -4.93 13.38 20.48
N PRO A 15 -4.47 13.65 19.22
CA PRO A 15 -3.65 14.84 18.95
C PRO A 15 -4.44 16.15 19.08
N TYR A 16 -5.75 16.09 18.83
CA TYR A 16 -6.68 17.21 18.94
C TYR A 16 -8.13 16.73 19.04
N LYS A 17 -9.03 17.65 19.43
CA LYS A 17 -10.46 17.39 19.55
C LYS A 17 -11.11 17.24 18.18
N LEU A 18 -11.76 16.10 17.95
CA LEU A 18 -12.53 15.83 16.74
C LEU A 18 -13.98 16.34 16.83
N PRO A 19 -14.65 16.54 15.68
CA PRO A 19 -16.10 16.63 15.62
C PRO A 19 -16.76 15.37 16.21
N ASN A 20 -17.99 15.51 16.74
CA ASN A 20 -18.68 14.43 17.48
C ASN A 20 -18.93 13.15 16.65
N ASN A 21 -18.87 13.23 15.33
CA ASN A 21 -19.07 12.11 14.40
C ASN A 21 -17.78 11.50 13.86
N TRP A 22 -16.61 11.98 14.28
CA TRP A 22 -15.31 11.42 13.93
C TRP A 22 -14.71 10.69 15.12
N LYS A 23 -13.93 9.64 14.85
CA LYS A 23 -13.20 8.89 15.87
C LYS A 23 -11.79 8.63 15.37
N TRP A 24 -10.81 8.78 16.25
CA TRP A 24 -9.43 8.39 15.97
C TRP A 24 -9.29 6.88 15.97
N PHE A 25 -8.44 6.38 15.08
CA PHE A 25 -8.03 4.98 14.95
C PHE A 25 -6.54 4.93 14.68
N PHE A 26 -5.88 3.86 15.11
CA PHE A 26 -4.59 3.50 14.54
C PHE A 26 -4.80 2.80 13.19
N TRP A 27 -3.78 2.84 12.33
CA TRP A 27 -3.80 2.09 11.07
C TRP A 27 -4.07 0.60 11.30
N GLU A 28 -3.48 0.01 12.34
CA GLU A 28 -3.71 -1.39 12.73
C GLU A 28 -5.16 -1.73 13.10
N ASP A 29 -5.96 -0.74 13.51
CA ASP A 29 -7.38 -0.96 13.84
C ASP A 29 -8.25 -1.13 12.58
N ILE A 30 -7.79 -0.61 11.43
CA ILE A 30 -8.56 -0.51 10.19
C ILE A 30 -8.00 -1.41 9.08
N MET A 31 -6.67 -1.52 8.99
CA MET A 31 -6.00 -2.26 7.93
C MET A 31 -6.29 -3.76 8.03
N LYS A 32 -6.56 -4.38 6.89
CA LYS A 32 -6.74 -5.85 6.82
C LYS A 32 -5.39 -6.58 6.84
N SER A 33 -4.40 -5.99 6.19
CA SER A 33 -3.04 -6.49 6.05
C SER A 33 -2.15 -5.35 5.56
N TYR A 34 -0.86 -5.45 5.85
CA TYR A 34 0.19 -4.66 5.22
C TYR A 34 1.33 -5.59 4.86
N GLN A 35 2.06 -5.28 3.78
CA GLN A 35 3.25 -6.02 3.40
C GLN A 35 4.20 -5.12 2.63
N GLN A 36 5.49 -5.42 2.72
CA GLN A 36 6.47 -4.81 1.84
C GLN A 36 6.27 -5.35 0.42
N GLY A 37 6.35 -4.47 -0.57
CA GLY A 37 6.30 -4.87 -1.98
C GLY A 37 7.52 -5.70 -2.39
N MET A 38 7.40 -6.36 -3.55
CA MET A 38 8.49 -7.12 -4.14
C MET A 38 9.69 -6.20 -4.46
N ILE A 39 10.88 -6.55 -3.98
CA ILE A 39 12.10 -5.77 -4.24
C ILE A 39 12.81 -6.33 -5.49
N ARG A 40 13.12 -5.44 -6.43
CA ARG A 40 13.91 -5.72 -7.64
C ARG A 40 14.93 -4.62 -7.88
N SER A 41 16.14 -5.00 -8.28
CA SER A 41 17.16 -4.04 -8.70
C SER A 41 16.89 -3.58 -10.14
N ASN A 42 17.45 -2.43 -10.53
CA ASN A 42 17.32 -1.92 -11.90
C ASN A 42 17.82 -2.90 -12.98
N SER A 43 18.77 -3.79 -12.66
CA SER A 43 19.27 -4.81 -13.59
C SER A 43 18.29 -5.96 -13.82
N GLN A 44 17.28 -6.10 -12.96
CA GLN A 44 16.21 -7.10 -13.08
C GLN A 44 14.96 -6.54 -13.78
N LEU A 45 14.98 -5.25 -14.14
CA LEU A 45 13.87 -4.57 -14.80
C LEU A 45 14.15 -4.44 -16.29
N GLY A 46 13.16 -4.71 -17.12
CA GLY A 46 13.24 -4.60 -18.58
C GLY A 46 12.22 -5.51 -19.24
N GLU A 47 12.63 -6.75 -19.49
CA GLU A 47 11.74 -7.82 -19.97
C GLU A 47 11.20 -8.62 -18.79
N GLY A 48 9.99 -9.17 -18.93
CA GLY A 48 9.32 -9.82 -17.81
C GLY A 48 7.92 -10.35 -18.11
N ASN A 49 7.50 -11.34 -17.34
CA ASN A 49 6.13 -11.86 -17.38
C ASN A 49 5.10 -10.96 -16.65
N VAL A 50 5.52 -9.99 -15.84
CA VAL A 50 4.63 -9.05 -15.14
C VAL A 50 5.10 -7.60 -15.19
N GLU A 51 4.16 -6.68 -15.08
CA GLU A 51 4.40 -5.25 -14.87
C GLU A 51 4.78 -5.00 -13.40
N TYR A 52 5.73 -4.07 -13.20
CA TYR A 52 6.31 -3.75 -11.92
C TYR A 52 6.14 -2.28 -11.61
N LEU A 53 5.32 -1.97 -10.61
CA LEU A 53 5.08 -0.63 -10.11
C LEU A 53 6.12 -0.26 -9.05
N LYS A 54 6.91 0.79 -9.29
CA LYS A 54 7.88 1.34 -8.31
C LYS A 54 7.43 2.72 -7.79
N MET A 55 8.08 3.17 -6.71
CA MET A 55 7.85 4.51 -6.17
C MET A 55 8.17 5.65 -7.11
N GLY A 56 9.09 5.45 -8.04
CA GLY A 56 9.36 6.44 -9.07
C GLY A 56 8.24 6.59 -10.12
N ASP A 57 7.24 5.70 -10.14
CA ASP A 57 6.12 5.77 -11.08
C ASP A 57 4.91 6.51 -10.48
N ILE A 58 4.91 6.75 -9.16
CA ILE A 58 3.91 7.56 -8.48
C ILE A 58 4.35 9.02 -8.53
N ASP A 59 3.54 9.88 -9.11
CA ASP A 59 3.83 11.31 -9.17
C ASP A 59 3.58 12.01 -7.83
N ILE A 60 3.99 13.28 -7.73
CA ILE A 60 3.80 14.09 -6.51
C ILE A 60 2.32 14.30 -6.13
N LYS A 61 1.38 14.01 -7.04
CA LYS A 61 -0.05 14.10 -6.80
C LYS A 61 -0.66 12.76 -6.40
N GLY A 62 0.14 11.71 -6.25
CA GLY A 62 -0.33 10.37 -5.92
C GLY A 62 -1.00 9.65 -7.10
N THR A 63 -0.78 10.11 -8.32
CA THR A 63 -1.27 9.46 -9.54
C THR A 63 -0.19 8.59 -10.15
N VAL A 64 -0.61 7.52 -10.82
CA VAL A 64 0.26 6.56 -11.50
C VAL A 64 -0.17 6.45 -12.95
N ASN A 65 0.81 6.48 -13.86
CA ASN A 65 0.60 6.03 -15.22
C ASN A 65 0.88 4.53 -15.31
N LEU A 66 -0.14 3.73 -15.59
CA LEU A 66 -0.02 2.28 -15.71
C LEU A 66 0.37 1.82 -17.14
N ASP A 67 0.37 2.73 -18.12
CA ASP A 67 0.52 2.36 -19.54
C ASP A 67 1.97 2.02 -19.94
N ASP A 68 2.97 2.43 -19.15
CA ASP A 68 4.41 2.26 -19.47
C ASP A 68 5.21 1.79 -18.24
N LEU A 69 4.67 0.80 -17.52
CA LEU A 69 5.38 0.19 -16.41
C LEU A 69 6.49 -0.73 -16.90
N LYS A 70 7.64 -0.67 -16.23
CA LYS A 70 8.73 -1.64 -16.44
C LYS A 70 8.26 -3.03 -16.10
N ARG A 71 8.83 -4.04 -16.76
CA ARG A 71 8.51 -5.44 -16.50
C ARG A 71 9.65 -6.15 -15.76
N THR A 72 9.30 -7.22 -15.07
CA THR A 72 10.25 -8.12 -14.39
C THR A 72 9.73 -9.55 -14.47
N GLU A 73 10.62 -10.51 -14.32
CA GLU A 73 10.24 -11.90 -14.07
C GLU A 73 9.77 -12.09 -12.62
N ALA A 74 8.66 -12.81 -12.47
CA ALA A 74 8.08 -13.22 -11.20
C ALA A 74 7.54 -14.65 -11.28
N THR A 75 7.81 -15.45 -10.26
CA THR A 75 7.24 -16.78 -10.12
C THR A 75 5.73 -16.72 -9.82
N SER A 76 5.00 -17.80 -10.08
CA SER A 76 3.56 -17.87 -9.76
C SER A 76 3.27 -17.62 -8.28
N LYS A 77 4.22 -17.92 -7.38
CA LYS A 77 4.12 -17.62 -5.95
C LYS A 77 4.22 -16.11 -5.70
N GLU A 78 5.22 -15.45 -6.27
CA GLU A 78 5.41 -13.99 -6.14
C GLU A 78 4.23 -13.22 -6.72
N ILE A 79 3.71 -13.65 -7.87
CA ILE A 79 2.51 -13.03 -8.46
C ILE A 79 1.33 -13.13 -7.50
N LYS A 80 1.12 -14.29 -6.87
CA LYS A 80 0.02 -14.46 -5.92
C LYS A 80 0.19 -13.61 -4.66
N GLU A 81 1.42 -13.41 -4.21
CA GLU A 81 1.75 -12.71 -2.97
C GLU A 81 1.76 -11.18 -3.13
N PHE A 82 2.34 -10.68 -4.22
CA PHE A 82 2.57 -9.25 -4.43
C PHE A 82 1.63 -8.59 -5.45
N LYS A 83 0.66 -9.33 -5.99
CA LYS A 83 -0.35 -8.74 -6.86
C LYS A 83 -1.15 -7.67 -6.11
N LEU A 84 -1.14 -6.47 -6.67
CA LEU A 84 -1.98 -5.37 -6.24
C LEU A 84 -3.41 -5.58 -6.74
N ASN A 85 -4.37 -5.24 -5.89
CA ASN A 85 -5.79 -5.26 -6.19
C ASN A 85 -6.36 -3.85 -6.16
N ASN A 86 -7.45 -3.64 -6.88
CA ASN A 86 -8.13 -2.35 -6.85
C ASN A 86 -8.60 -2.03 -5.41
N GLY A 87 -8.25 -0.84 -4.93
CA GLY A 87 -8.51 -0.40 -3.56
C GLY A 87 -7.37 -0.65 -2.57
N ASP A 88 -6.26 -1.28 -3.00
CA ASP A 88 -5.05 -1.34 -2.19
C ASP A 88 -4.42 0.06 -2.08
N PHE A 89 -3.88 0.37 -0.90
CA PHE A 89 -3.19 1.62 -0.64
C PHE A 89 -1.68 1.39 -0.68
N PHE A 90 -0.98 2.18 -1.49
CA PHE A 90 0.48 2.13 -1.59
C PHE A 90 1.06 3.34 -0.85
N ASP A 91 1.98 3.08 0.07
CA ASP A 91 2.69 4.13 0.80
C ASP A 91 4.20 3.89 0.80
N LYS A 92 4.96 4.98 0.85
CA LYS A 92 6.40 4.95 1.07
C LYS A 92 6.63 5.11 2.57
N CYS A 93 6.67 3.99 3.28
CA CYS A 93 7.09 4.00 4.67
C CYS A 93 8.62 4.17 4.70
N GLU A 94 9.09 5.38 5.04
CA GLU A 94 10.49 5.59 5.44
C GLU A 94 10.59 5.26 6.94
N GLU A 95 11.49 4.35 7.31
CA GLU A 95 11.88 4.11 8.71
C GLU A 95 12.79 5.22 9.25
#